data_AF-A0A386H718-F1
#
_entry.id   AF-A0A386H718-F1
#
_cell.length_a   1.000
_cell.length_b   1.000
_cell.length_c   1.000
_cell.angle_alpha   90.00
_cell.angle_beta   90.00
_cell.angle_gamma   90.00
#
_symmetry.space_group_name_H-M   'P 1'
#
loop_
_entity.id
_entity.type
_entity.pdbx_description
1 polymer ?
#
loop_
_entity_poly.entity_id
_entity_poly.type
_entity_poly.pdbx_seq_one_letter_code
_entity_poly.pdbx_strand_id
1 'polypeptide(L)'
;MKKTFCFRILFTVLVLSLLSGCTNKDLSSSNSKEKEKQIALSNEKGNTLDLDLYFNSSSSPDNFKISTEERIIKRDELLGEAIINELIKGPSIKSKLTPLLPKKSRLVSFSIKDGIAYINFSKETNVSMSYQMEKACIKSIILSLRPVSSIKKVKFYIEGKDNNMWGNHIDLSKPVTENNIDNSKI
;
A
#
# COMPACT_ATOMS: atom_id res chain seq x y z
N MET A 1 9.72 -85.34 28.91
CA MET A 1 9.77 -84.44 27.73
C MET A 1 10.29 -83.08 28.16
N LYS A 2 10.91 -82.35 27.23
CA LYS A 2 11.64 -81.06 27.34
C LYS A 2 13.16 -81.22 27.56
N LYS A 3 13.85 -81.39 26.43
CA LYS A 3 15.29 -81.14 26.29
C LYS A 3 15.49 -79.78 25.61
N THR A 4 16.44 -79.05 26.16
CA THR A 4 17.18 -77.87 25.69
C THR A 4 17.52 -77.85 24.19
N PHE A 5 17.47 -76.68 23.53
CA PHE A 5 18.54 -76.26 22.61
C PHE A 5 18.45 -74.76 22.25
N CYS A 6 19.33 -73.95 22.85
CA CYS A 6 19.92 -72.79 22.19
C CYS A 6 20.99 -73.33 21.25
N PHE A 7 20.82 -73.22 19.92
CA PHE A 7 21.97 -73.04 19.04
C PHE A 7 21.55 -72.68 17.62
N ARG A 8 22.00 -71.50 17.21
CA ARG A 8 22.56 -71.17 15.90
C ARG A 8 21.60 -71.07 14.71
N ILE A 9 21.41 -69.86 14.20
CA ILE A 9 22.35 -69.22 13.26
C ILE A 9 22.53 -70.12 12.04
N LEU A 10 21.67 -69.94 11.04
CA LEU A 10 22.00 -69.95 9.61
C LEU A 10 20.69 -69.72 8.86
N PHE A 11 20.69 -68.84 7.86
CA PHE A 11 19.53 -68.46 7.04
C PHE A 11 18.46 -67.65 7.81
N THR A 12 18.28 -66.34 7.64
CA THR A 12 18.45 -65.52 6.44
C THR A 12 18.87 -64.11 6.84
N VAL A 13 20.15 -63.85 6.58
CA VAL A 13 20.63 -62.54 6.15
C VAL A 13 19.75 -62.10 4.97
N LEU A 14 18.88 -61.12 5.18
CA LEU A 14 18.47 -60.22 4.10
C LEU A 14 18.01 -58.88 4.66
N VAL A 15 18.99 -57.98 4.79
CA VAL A 15 18.88 -56.57 4.41
C VAL A 15 17.68 -55.80 4.99
N LEU A 16 17.84 -55.29 6.21
CA LEU A 16 17.17 -54.06 6.66
C LEU A 16 18.19 -53.04 7.18
N SER A 17 19.29 -52.94 6.44
CA SER A 17 20.19 -51.81 6.45
C SER A 17 19.77 -50.80 5.38
N LEU A 18 19.51 -49.56 5.82
CA LEU A 18 19.63 -48.31 5.06
C LEU A 18 18.56 -48.02 3.99
N LEU A 19 17.52 -47.30 4.40
CA LEU A 19 17.02 -46.17 3.61
C LEU A 19 16.83 -44.96 4.53
N SER A 20 17.91 -44.17 4.64
CA SER A 20 17.85 -42.78 5.09
C SER A 20 17.05 -41.98 4.05
N GLY A 21 15.75 -41.80 4.29
CA GLY A 21 14.92 -40.87 3.55
C GLY A 21 14.92 -39.50 4.22
N CYS A 22 15.95 -38.70 4.00
CA CYS A 22 15.89 -37.27 4.30
C CYS A 22 14.93 -36.61 3.31
N THR A 23 13.76 -36.14 3.77
CA THR A 23 13.00 -35.13 3.03
C THR A 23 13.44 -33.77 3.53
N ASN A 24 14.18 -33.05 2.69
CA ASN A 24 14.38 -31.62 2.85
C ASN A 24 13.03 -30.95 2.59
N LYS A 25 12.38 -30.44 3.64
CA LYS A 25 11.37 -29.39 3.52
C LYS A 25 11.82 -28.23 4.38
N ASP A 26 12.37 -27.27 3.66
CA ASP A 26 12.76 -25.92 4.02
C ASP A 26 12.31 -25.45 5.39
N LEU A 27 13.29 -25.32 6.27
CA LEU A 27 13.23 -24.56 7.50
C LEU A 27 13.23 -23.06 7.13
N SER A 28 12.14 -22.59 6.55
CA SER A 28 11.85 -21.18 6.28
C SER A 28 10.66 -20.75 7.13
N SER A 29 10.89 -20.50 8.42
CA SER A 29 9.85 -19.97 9.32
C SER A 29 10.38 -19.17 10.52
N SER A 30 11.70 -18.96 10.65
CA SER A 30 12.26 -18.18 11.77
C SER A 30 12.66 -16.74 11.39
N ASN A 31 12.74 -16.40 10.09
CA ASN A 31 13.25 -15.10 9.65
C ASN A 31 12.19 -14.00 9.47
N SER A 32 10.89 -14.32 9.57
CA SER A 32 9.80 -13.33 9.49
C SER A 32 9.52 -12.62 10.81
N LYS A 33 9.60 -13.34 11.94
CA LYS A 33 9.33 -12.78 13.27
C LYS A 33 10.40 -11.80 13.75
N GLU A 34 11.66 -12.02 13.39
CA GLU A 34 12.77 -11.11 13.72
C GLU A 34 12.73 -9.82 12.90
N LYS A 35 12.33 -9.92 11.63
CA LYS A 35 12.12 -8.77 10.74
C LYS A 35 10.92 -7.92 11.18
N GLU A 36 9.83 -8.56 11.62
CA GLU A 36 8.68 -7.88 12.23
C GLU A 36 9.06 -7.19 13.55
N LYS A 37 9.90 -7.82 14.39
CA LYS A 37 10.35 -7.23 15.67
C LYS A 37 11.30 -6.04 15.50
N GLN A 38 12.22 -6.08 14.53
CA GLN A 38 13.13 -4.95 14.25
C GLN A 38 12.40 -3.78 13.59
N ILE A 39 11.38 -4.04 12.76
CA ILE A 39 10.52 -2.98 12.20
C ILE A 39 9.59 -2.38 13.27
N ALA A 40 9.16 -3.18 14.25
CA ALA A 40 8.34 -2.73 15.37
C ALA A 40 9.11 -1.88 16.41
N LEU A 41 10.40 -2.14 16.65
CA LEU A 41 11.15 -1.41 17.69
C LEU A 41 11.65 -0.02 17.28
N SER A 42 11.63 0.34 16.00
CA SER A 42 12.17 1.64 15.52
C SER A 42 11.12 2.65 15.03
N ASN A 43 9.81 2.32 15.03
CA ASN A 43 8.79 3.15 14.36
C ASN A 43 7.59 3.60 15.21
N GLU A 44 7.56 3.37 16.52
CA GLU A 44 6.34 3.61 17.32
C GLU A 44 6.08 5.04 17.83
N LYS A 45 6.81 6.08 17.41
CA LYS A 45 6.52 7.46 17.88
C LYS A 45 6.46 8.59 16.85
N GLY A 46 6.64 8.32 15.56
CA GLY A 46 6.63 9.37 14.53
C GLY A 46 5.65 9.09 13.39
N ASN A 47 4.96 10.13 12.90
CA ASN A 47 4.25 10.09 11.61
C ASN A 47 5.24 10.29 10.43
N THR A 48 6.51 9.92 10.60
CA THR A 48 7.60 10.19 9.66
C THR A 48 8.49 8.97 9.48
N LEU A 49 8.91 8.75 8.23
CA LEU A 49 9.90 7.79 7.80
C LEU A 49 11.16 8.57 7.47
N ASP A 50 12.25 8.28 8.18
CA ASP A 50 13.56 8.82 7.87
C ASP A 50 14.25 7.85 6.90
N LEU A 51 14.68 8.36 5.75
CA LEU A 51 15.25 7.60 4.66
C LEU A 51 16.61 8.16 4.27
N ASP A 52 17.59 7.28 4.16
CA ASP A 52 18.87 7.60 3.53
C ASP A 52 18.78 7.33 2.03
N LEU A 53 18.90 8.40 1.22
CA LEU A 53 18.98 8.28 -0.23
C LEU A 53 20.44 8.41 -0.67
N TYR A 54 20.88 7.51 -1.55
CA TYR A 54 22.25 7.45 -2.01
C TYR A 54 22.37 8.04 -3.41
N PHE A 55 23.16 9.09 -3.55
CA PHE A 55 23.34 9.83 -4.80
C PHE A 55 24.80 9.85 -5.24
N ASN A 56 25.00 10.05 -6.54
CA ASN A 56 26.32 10.28 -7.11
C ASN A 56 26.86 11.64 -6.61
N SER A 57 28.04 11.63 -6.00
CA SER A 57 28.77 12.80 -5.52
C SER A 57 30.17 12.88 -6.13
N SER A 58 30.33 12.33 -7.32
CA SER A 58 31.59 12.33 -8.06
C SER A 58 31.91 13.71 -8.63
N SER A 59 33.18 14.12 -8.53
CA SER A 59 33.66 15.36 -9.15
C SER A 59 34.17 15.16 -10.59
N SER A 60 34.29 13.90 -11.05
CA SER A 60 34.67 13.56 -12.42
C SER A 60 33.96 12.28 -12.90
N PRO A 61 33.82 12.06 -14.22
CA PRO A 61 33.17 10.87 -14.78
C PRO A 61 33.91 9.56 -14.47
N ASP A 62 35.21 9.62 -14.25
CA ASP A 62 36.08 8.44 -14.11
C ASP A 62 36.25 7.97 -12.66
N ASN A 63 35.68 8.68 -11.67
CA ASN A 63 35.77 8.30 -10.26
C ASN A 63 34.40 8.36 -9.61
N PHE A 64 33.78 7.19 -9.40
CA PHE A 64 32.44 7.11 -8.82
C PHE A 64 32.47 7.19 -7.28
N LYS A 65 31.89 8.24 -6.73
CA LYS A 65 31.67 8.45 -5.30
C LYS A 65 30.17 8.50 -5.03
N ILE A 66 29.72 7.77 -4.01
CA ILE A 66 28.35 7.83 -3.49
C ILE A 66 28.34 8.58 -2.16
N SER A 67 27.37 9.47 -2.00
CA SER A 67 27.06 10.12 -0.72
C SER A 67 25.59 9.92 -0.36
N THR A 68 25.30 10.01 0.93
CA THR A 68 23.95 9.93 1.49
C THR A 68 23.33 11.32 1.62
N GLU A 69 22.03 11.42 1.37
CA GLU A 69 21.17 12.55 1.71
C GLU A 69 19.95 12.03 2.49
N GLU A 70 19.74 12.57 3.69
CA GLU A 70 18.60 12.21 4.54
C GLU A 70 17.29 12.84 4.02
N ARG A 71 16.21 12.06 3.97
CA ARG A 71 14.86 12.50 3.62
C ARG A 71 13.86 12.07 4.67
N ILE A 72 13.01 13.01 5.08
CA ILE A 72 11.89 12.76 5.99
C ILE A 72 10.60 12.71 5.18
N ILE A 73 9.92 11.56 5.17
CA ILE A 73 8.65 11.35 4.48
C ILE A 73 7.54 11.17 5.50
N LYS A 74 6.42 11.88 5.36
CA LYS A 74 5.25 11.69 6.23
C LYS A 74 4.53 10.38 5.88
N ARG A 75 4.36 9.50 6.86
CA ARG A 75 3.72 8.18 6.69
C ARG A 75 2.29 8.30 6.19
N ASP A 76 1.53 9.21 6.79
CA ASP A 76 0.14 9.45 6.42
C ASP A 76 -0.01 9.97 4.98
N GLU A 77 0.90 10.86 4.53
CA GLU A 77 0.86 11.36 3.14
C GLU A 77 1.21 10.25 2.16
N LEU A 78 2.23 9.44 2.46
CA LEU A 78 2.61 8.28 1.65
C LEU A 78 1.47 7.26 1.54
N LEU A 79 0.80 6.95 2.66
CA LEU A 79 -0.33 6.02 2.69
C LEU A 79 -1.54 6.59 1.94
N GLY A 80 -1.87 7.86 2.14
CA GLY A 80 -2.97 8.53 1.46
C GLY A 80 -2.76 8.59 -0.06
N GLU A 81 -1.54 8.92 -0.51
CA GLU A 81 -1.16 8.89 -1.91
C GLU A 81 -1.31 7.48 -2.52
N ALA A 82 -0.83 6.46 -1.82
CA ALA A 82 -0.96 5.07 -2.28
C ALA A 82 -2.43 4.64 -2.43
N ILE A 83 -3.29 5.00 -1.46
CA ILE A 83 -4.73 4.70 -1.51
C ILE A 83 -5.39 5.35 -2.74
N ILE A 84 -5.11 6.63 -3.01
CA ILE A 84 -5.68 7.32 -4.17
C ILE A 84 -5.20 6.69 -5.47
N ASN A 85 -3.92 6.32 -5.56
CA ASN A 85 -3.38 5.65 -6.74
C ASN A 85 -4.02 4.27 -6.96
N GLU A 86 -4.31 3.49 -5.91
CA GLU A 86 -5.06 2.23 -6.04
C GLU A 86 -6.51 2.46 -6.50
N LEU A 87 -7.18 3.51 -6.01
CA LEU A 87 -8.50 3.89 -6.51
C LEU A 87 -8.48 4.27 -8.01
N ILE A 88 -7.45 4.99 -8.46
CA ILE A 88 -7.24 5.35 -9.87
C ILE A 88 -7.03 4.10 -10.73
N LYS A 89 -6.26 3.12 -10.26
CA LYS A 89 -6.07 1.83 -10.95
C LYS A 89 -7.41 1.09 -11.13
N GLY A 90 -8.32 1.27 -10.18
CA GLY A 90 -9.64 0.66 -10.17
C GLY A 90 -9.61 -0.78 -9.63
N PRO A 91 -10.78 -1.44 -9.57
CA PRO A 91 -10.88 -2.78 -9.02
C PRO A 91 -10.20 -3.83 -9.90
N SER A 92 -9.88 -4.98 -9.31
CA SER A 92 -9.37 -6.14 -10.05
C SER A 92 -10.30 -6.56 -11.18
N ILE A 93 -9.73 -7.01 -12.31
CA ILE A 93 -10.45 -7.49 -13.49
C ILE A 93 -11.42 -8.64 -13.15
N LYS A 94 -11.10 -9.44 -12.12
CA LYS A 94 -11.94 -10.56 -11.67
C LYS A 94 -13.10 -10.11 -10.76
N SER A 95 -13.08 -8.86 -10.30
CA SER A 95 -14.12 -8.34 -9.41
C SER A 95 -15.35 -7.92 -10.22
N LYS A 96 -16.53 -7.96 -9.57
CA LYS A 96 -17.79 -7.46 -10.14
C LYS A 96 -18.01 -5.96 -9.92
N LEU A 97 -17.03 -5.26 -9.33
CA LEU A 97 -17.10 -3.83 -9.03
C LEU A 97 -16.73 -3.00 -10.27
N THR A 98 -17.33 -1.81 -10.37
CA THR A 98 -17.02 -0.84 -11.43
C THR A 98 -16.12 0.27 -10.88
N PRO A 99 -15.12 0.74 -11.66
CA PRO A 99 -14.34 1.91 -11.27
C PRO A 99 -15.24 3.15 -11.23
N LEU A 100 -14.98 4.03 -10.26
CA LEU A 100 -15.68 5.32 -10.13
C LEU A 100 -14.87 6.45 -10.76
N LEU A 101 -13.54 6.45 -10.59
CA LEU A 101 -12.68 7.45 -11.21
C LEU A 101 -12.53 7.23 -12.72
N PRO A 102 -12.39 8.30 -13.53
CA PRO A 102 -12.13 8.20 -14.96
C PRO A 102 -10.83 7.44 -15.24
N LYS A 103 -10.82 6.58 -16.26
CA LYS A 103 -9.67 5.70 -16.61
C LYS A 103 -8.36 6.45 -16.85
N LYS A 104 -8.41 7.71 -17.29
CA LYS A 104 -7.23 8.53 -17.59
C LYS A 104 -6.80 9.41 -16.42
N SER A 105 -7.43 9.25 -15.25
CA SER A 105 -7.10 10.02 -14.06
C SER A 105 -5.66 9.80 -13.66
N ARG A 106 -5.01 10.87 -13.20
CA ARG A 106 -3.69 10.81 -12.58
C ARG A 106 -3.68 11.68 -11.34
N LEU A 107 -3.01 11.21 -10.31
CA LEU A 107 -2.71 12.01 -9.13
C LEU A 107 -1.48 12.86 -9.45
N VAL A 108 -1.62 14.18 -9.34
CA VAL A 108 -0.53 15.15 -9.52
C VAL A 108 0.19 15.39 -8.21
N SER A 109 -0.57 15.55 -7.12
CA SER A 109 -0.01 15.65 -5.78
C SER A 109 -1.02 15.28 -4.70
N PHE A 110 -0.50 14.83 -3.56
CA PHE A 110 -1.25 14.56 -2.35
C PHE A 110 -0.50 15.18 -1.16
N SER A 111 -1.22 15.84 -0.26
CA SER A 111 -0.64 16.36 0.98
C SER A 111 -1.68 16.47 2.08
N ILE A 112 -1.23 16.47 3.34
CA ILE A 112 -2.10 16.60 4.50
C ILE A 112 -1.66 17.83 5.30
N LYS A 113 -2.60 18.74 5.50
CA LYS A 113 -2.41 19.93 6.34
C LYS A 113 -3.68 20.22 7.14
N ASP A 114 -3.52 20.43 8.44
CA ASP A 114 -4.61 20.76 9.38
C ASP A 114 -5.79 19.76 9.34
N GLY A 115 -5.47 18.49 9.13
CA GLY A 115 -6.45 17.41 8.98
C GLY A 115 -7.26 17.43 7.69
N ILE A 116 -6.82 18.20 6.69
CA ILE A 116 -7.39 18.23 5.35
C ILE A 116 -6.42 17.54 4.39
N ALA A 117 -6.92 16.55 3.64
CA ALA A 117 -6.20 15.98 2.52
C ALA A 117 -6.43 16.83 1.27
N TYR A 118 -5.37 17.39 0.72
CA TYR A 118 -5.38 18.15 -0.53
C TYR A 118 -5.01 17.20 -1.66
N ILE A 119 -5.99 16.91 -2.52
CA ILE A 119 -5.88 15.91 -3.57
C ILE A 119 -5.93 16.65 -4.91
N ASN A 120 -4.80 16.71 -5.60
CA ASN A 120 -4.69 17.38 -6.88
C ASN A 120 -4.62 16.35 -8.00
N PHE A 121 -5.62 16.35 -8.87
CA PHE A 121 -5.68 15.46 -10.03
C PHE A 121 -5.24 16.17 -11.31
N SER A 122 -4.92 15.37 -12.33
CA SER A 122 -4.65 15.89 -13.66
C SER A 122 -5.94 16.32 -14.37
N LYS A 123 -5.80 17.13 -15.42
CA LYS A 123 -6.94 17.63 -16.22
C LYS A 123 -7.85 16.52 -16.76
N GLU A 124 -7.31 15.33 -17.07
CA GLU A 124 -8.07 14.20 -17.62
C GLU A 124 -9.00 13.56 -16.60
N THR A 125 -8.83 13.84 -15.31
CA THR A 125 -9.80 13.46 -14.27
C THR A 125 -11.06 14.29 -14.36
N ASN A 126 -11.02 15.50 -14.95
CA ASN A 126 -12.19 16.35 -15.04
C ASN A 126 -13.05 16.01 -16.26
N VAL A 127 -13.97 15.07 -16.08
CA VAL A 127 -14.99 14.69 -17.08
C VAL A 127 -16.37 15.04 -16.56
N SER A 128 -17.32 15.39 -17.44
CA SER A 128 -18.71 15.59 -17.01
C SER A 128 -19.31 14.27 -16.51
N MET A 129 -19.93 14.30 -15.32
CA MET A 129 -20.59 13.16 -14.70
C MET A 129 -22.01 13.52 -14.30
N SER A 130 -22.87 12.53 -14.06
CA SER A 130 -24.14 12.79 -13.38
C SER A 130 -23.90 13.10 -11.90
N TYR A 131 -24.80 13.85 -11.27
CA TYR A 131 -24.77 14.11 -9.82
C TYR A 131 -24.55 12.84 -8.97
N GLN A 132 -25.20 11.73 -9.33
CA GLN A 132 -25.06 10.47 -8.59
C GLN A 132 -23.66 9.88 -8.72
N MET A 133 -23.05 9.95 -9.91
CA MET A 133 -21.70 9.47 -10.13
C MET A 133 -20.65 10.37 -9.47
N GLU A 134 -20.84 11.69 -9.55
CA GLU A 134 -20.00 12.69 -8.85
C GLU A 134 -20.01 12.45 -7.33
N LYS A 135 -21.20 12.30 -6.75
CA LYS A 135 -21.39 11.95 -5.33
C LYS A 135 -20.69 10.63 -4.98
N ALA A 136 -20.84 9.60 -5.81
CA ALA A 136 -20.22 8.30 -5.59
C ALA A 136 -18.69 8.38 -5.62
N CYS A 137 -18.10 9.15 -6.55
CA CYS A 137 -16.66 9.36 -6.62
C CYS A 137 -16.10 10.02 -5.35
N ILE A 138 -16.70 11.14 -4.94
CA ILE A 138 -16.30 11.88 -3.73
C ILE A 138 -16.40 10.96 -2.51
N LYS A 139 -17.53 10.26 -2.36
CA LYS A 139 -17.76 9.36 -1.22
C LYS A 139 -16.75 8.20 -1.21
N SER A 140 -16.46 7.59 -2.36
CA SER A 140 -15.46 6.52 -2.46
C SER A 140 -14.10 6.99 -1.96
N ILE A 141 -13.65 8.17 -2.38
CA ILE A 141 -12.37 8.73 -1.95
C ILE A 141 -12.33 8.95 -0.44
N ILE A 142 -13.36 9.57 0.12
CA ILE A 142 -13.44 9.84 1.57
C ILE A 142 -13.43 8.55 2.37
N LEU A 143 -14.21 7.55 1.96
CA LEU A 143 -14.29 6.25 2.63
C LEU A 143 -12.94 5.51 2.59
N SER A 144 -12.26 5.53 1.43
CA SER A 144 -10.96 4.88 1.27
C SER A 144 -9.85 5.54 2.08
N LEU A 145 -9.90 6.85 2.31
CA LEU A 145 -8.91 7.58 3.10
C LEU A 145 -9.08 7.44 4.62
N ARG A 146 -10.19 6.87 5.11
CA ARG A 146 -10.46 6.67 6.56
C ARG A 146 -9.34 6.00 7.37
N PRO A 147 -8.56 5.04 6.85
CA PRO A 147 -7.46 4.44 7.59
C PRO A 147 -6.36 5.45 7.97
N VAL A 148 -6.26 6.58 7.27
CA VAL A 148 -5.29 7.65 7.57
C VAL A 148 -5.88 8.57 8.64
N SER A 149 -5.63 8.25 9.90
CA SER A 149 -6.31 8.87 11.06
C SER A 149 -6.17 10.39 11.17
N SER A 150 -5.14 10.99 10.58
CA SER A 150 -4.96 12.44 10.56
C SER A 150 -5.93 13.16 9.61
N ILE A 151 -6.54 12.46 8.63
CA ILE A 151 -7.45 13.03 7.65
C ILE A 151 -8.87 13.11 8.21
N LYS A 152 -9.44 14.31 8.21
CA LYS A 152 -10.83 14.60 8.63
C LYS A 152 -11.70 15.10 7.49
N LYS A 153 -11.10 15.78 6.52
CA LYS A 153 -11.77 16.37 5.36
C LYS A 153 -10.91 16.18 4.11
N VAL A 154 -11.52 16.29 2.94
CA VAL A 154 -10.83 16.26 1.66
C VAL A 154 -11.09 17.55 0.88
N LYS A 155 -10.09 18.00 0.13
CA LYS A 155 -10.16 19.14 -0.77
C LYS A 155 -9.58 18.73 -2.11
N PHE A 156 -10.29 19.04 -3.19
CA PHE A 156 -9.94 18.62 -4.54
C PHE A 156 -9.40 19.79 -5.37
N TYR A 157 -8.46 19.49 -6.26
CA TYR A 157 -7.92 20.40 -7.25
C TYR A 157 -7.77 19.68 -8.60
N ILE A 158 -7.85 20.45 -9.68
CA ILE A 158 -7.46 20.02 -11.02
C ILE A 158 -6.30 20.90 -11.47
N GLU A 159 -5.12 20.32 -11.71
CA GLU A 159 -3.91 21.05 -12.14
C GLU A 159 -3.60 22.25 -11.22
N GLY A 160 -3.76 22.06 -9.90
CA GLY A 160 -3.54 23.09 -8.88
C GLY A 160 -4.63 24.17 -8.80
N LYS A 161 -5.69 24.08 -9.61
CA LYS A 161 -6.81 25.03 -9.61
C LYS A 161 -7.97 24.50 -8.78
N ASP A 162 -8.55 25.41 -8.02
CA ASP A 162 -9.76 25.19 -7.22
C ASP A 162 -10.99 25.50 -8.08
N ASN A 163 -11.26 24.65 -9.08
CA ASN A 163 -12.39 24.88 -9.99
C ASN A 163 -13.14 23.58 -10.37
N ASN A 164 -14.41 23.80 -10.73
CA ASN A 164 -15.42 22.87 -11.22
C ASN A 164 -14.87 21.52 -11.68
N MET A 165 -15.11 20.49 -10.89
CA MET A 165 -14.77 19.11 -11.19
C MET A 165 -16.06 18.31 -11.41
N TRP A 166 -16.02 17.32 -12.31
CA TRP A 166 -17.04 16.28 -12.43
C TRP A 166 -18.47 16.74 -12.75
N GLY A 167 -18.62 17.85 -13.48
CA GLY A 167 -19.93 18.40 -13.86
C GLY A 167 -20.47 19.44 -12.90
N ASN A 168 -19.81 19.68 -11.76
CA ASN A 168 -20.08 20.78 -10.85
C ASN A 168 -21.50 20.78 -10.24
N HIS A 169 -22.03 19.59 -9.90
CA HIS A 169 -23.31 19.49 -9.20
C HIS A 169 -23.14 19.59 -7.67
N ILE A 170 -21.89 19.49 -7.18
CA ILE A 170 -21.55 19.59 -5.76
C ILE A 170 -20.53 20.72 -5.56
N ASP A 171 -20.76 21.57 -4.57
CA ASP A 171 -19.84 22.63 -4.16
C ASP A 171 -18.58 22.03 -3.53
N LEU A 172 -17.52 21.96 -4.33
CA LEU A 172 -16.18 21.52 -3.91
C LEU A 172 -15.23 22.71 -3.64
N SER A 173 -15.73 23.95 -3.62
CA SER A 173 -14.94 25.15 -3.28
C SER A 173 -14.45 25.14 -1.83
N LYS A 174 -15.04 24.30 -0.97
CA LYS A 174 -14.61 24.11 0.42
C LYS A 174 -14.26 22.64 0.68
N PRO A 175 -13.44 22.36 1.72
CA PRO A 175 -13.20 20.98 2.13
C PRO A 175 -14.48 20.25 2.52
N VAL A 176 -14.64 19.03 2.02
CA VAL A 176 -15.84 18.19 2.23
C VAL A 176 -15.56 16.98 3.11
N THR A 177 -16.63 16.46 3.69
CA THR A 177 -16.71 15.27 4.54
C THR A 177 -17.80 14.36 3.99
N GLU A 178 -17.92 13.13 4.48
CA GLU A 178 -19.02 12.26 4.03
C GLU A 178 -20.41 12.85 4.33
N ASN A 179 -20.56 13.54 5.46
CA ASN A 179 -21.87 13.99 5.95
C ASN A 179 -22.37 15.28 5.29
N ASN A 180 -21.50 16.05 4.65
CA ASN A 180 -21.89 17.33 4.05
C ASN A 180 -22.06 17.28 2.53
N ILE A 181 -21.76 16.16 1.87
CA ILE A 181 -21.89 16.04 0.40
C ILE A 181 -23.32 16.38 -0.07
N ASP A 182 -24.34 15.89 0.65
CA ASP A 182 -25.75 16.11 0.30
C ASP A 182 -26.20 17.56 0.51
N ASN A 183 -25.61 18.24 1.49
CA ASN A 183 -25.89 19.65 1.79
C ASN A 183 -25.11 20.61 0.89
N SER A 184 -24.16 20.09 0.10
CA SER A 184 -23.32 20.85 -0.83
C SER A 184 -23.84 20.80 -2.28
N LYS A 185 -25.03 20.27 -2.54
CA LYS A 185 -25.60 20.26 -3.90
C LYS A 185 -25.87 21.68 -4.40
N ILE A 186 -25.45 21.99 -5.64
CA ILE A 186 -25.68 23.26 -6.34
C ILE A 186 -26.77 23.09 -7.40
#